data_AF-A0AA46S3S6-F1
#
_entry.id   AF-A0AA46S3S6-F1
#
_cell.length_a   1.000
_cell.length_b   1.000
_cell.length_c   1.000
_cell.angle_alpha   90.00
_cell.angle_beta   90.00
_cell.angle_gamma   90.00
#
_symmetry.space_group_name_H-M   'P 1'
#
loop_
_entity.id
_entity.type
_entity.pdbx_description
1 polymer ?
#
loop_
_entity_poly.entity_id
_entity_poly.type
_entity_poly.pdbx_seq_one_letter_code
_entity_poly.pdbx_strand_id
1 'polypeptide(L)' 'MHEVRNWLTIVEFVELGLGIALVPKSMQSLKKDHVQFVEIENNDILSETHCIWNKRSSSILLDHFLQLLPFGTV' A
#
# COMPACT_ATOMS: atom_id res chain seq x y z
N MET A 1 -2.94 -12.48 -19.12
CA MET A 1 -2.16 -11.34 -18.60
C MET A 1 -1.73 -11.72 -17.19
N HIS A 2 -0.43 -11.87 -16.92
CA HIS A 2 0.07 -12.16 -15.57
C HIS A 2 0.44 -10.84 -14.90
N GLU A 3 -0.46 -10.31 -14.07
CA GLU A 3 -0.15 -9.16 -13.23
C GLU A 3 0.66 -9.63 -12.02
N VAL A 4 1.83 -9.03 -11.84
CA VAL A 4 2.62 -9.17 -10.61
C VAL A 4 1.83 -8.49 -9.50
N ARG A 5 1.32 -9.26 -8.54
CA ARG A 5 0.45 -8.75 -7.47
C ARG A 5 1.19 -8.31 -6.21
N ASN A 6 2.53 -8.35 -6.23
CA ASN A 6 3.35 -7.94 -5.11
C ASN A 6 4.10 -6.66 -5.46
N TRP A 7 3.85 -5.59 -4.70
CA TRP A 7 4.48 -4.30 -4.93
C TRP A 7 5.99 -4.33 -4.83
N LEU A 8 6.57 -5.18 -3.96
CA LEU A 8 8.01 -5.31 -3.84
C LEU A 8 8.64 -5.80 -5.14
N THR A 9 8.08 -6.85 -5.74
CA THR A 9 8.54 -7.40 -7.02
C THR A 9 8.39 -6.40 -8.16
N ILE A 10 7.30 -5.61 -8.17
CA ILE A 10 7.13 -4.54 -9.17
C ILE A 10 8.26 -3.51 -9.04
N VAL A 11 8.56 -3.05 -7.83
CA VAL A 11 9.62 -2.05 -7.60
C VAL A 11 11.00 -2.61 -7.95
N GLU A 12 11.25 -3.89 -7.67
CA GLU A 12 12.49 -4.57 -8.08
C GLU A 12 12.65 -4.63 -9.60
N PHE A 13 11.57 -4.86 -10.35
CA PHE A 13 11.64 -4.83 -11.82
C PHE A 13 11.93 -3.44 -12.37
N VAL A 14 11.40 -2.39 -11.76
CA VAL A 14 11.74 -1.00 -12.09
C VAL A 14 13.21 -0.73 -11.77
N GLU A 15 13.70 -1.19 -10.62
CA GLU A 15 15.11 -1.07 -10.21
C GLU A 15 16.07 -1.77 -11.19
N LEU A 16 15.66 -2.89 -11.76
CA LEU A 16 16.39 -3.62 -12.82
C LEU A 16 16.30 -2.96 -14.21
N GLY A 17 15.56 -1.85 -14.35
CA GLY A 17 15.43 -1.11 -15.61
C GLY A 17 14.39 -1.69 -16.58
N LEU A 18 13.47 -2.53 -16.12
CA LEU A 18 12.45 -3.15 -16.98
C LEU A 18 11.28 -2.22 -17.34
N GLY A 19 11.22 -1.01 -16.78
CA GLY A 19 10.23 0.00 -17.15
C GLY A 19 9.84 0.92 -15.99
N ILE A 20 8.60 1.43 -16.06
CA ILE A 20 7.97 2.27 -15.03
C ILE A 20 6.70 1.59 -14.50
N ALA A 21 6.30 1.92 -13.28
CA ALA A 21 5.08 1.38 -12.67
C ALA A 21 4.33 2.44 -11.87
N LEU A 22 3.00 2.32 -11.88
CA LEU A 22 2.12 3.03 -10.95
C LEU A 22 2.06 2.24 -9.64
N VAL A 23 2.30 2.90 -8.52
CA VAL A 23 2.35 2.26 -7.19
C VAL A 23 1.63 3.12 -6.15
N PRO A 24 1.11 2.51 -5.07
CA PRO A 24 0.61 3.27 -3.93
C PRO A 24 1.70 4.14 -3.29
N LYS A 25 1.33 5.30 -2.75
CA LYS A 25 2.25 6.24 -2.07
C LYS A 25 3.09 5.59 -0.97
N SER A 26 2.54 4.57 -0.28
CA SER A 26 3.23 3.83 0.78
C SER A 26 4.52 3.12 0.31
N MET A 27 4.67 2.83 -0.99
CA MET A 27 5.85 2.15 -1.53
C MET A 27 7.12 3.00 -1.50
N GLN A 28 7.00 4.33 -1.35
CA GLN A 28 8.15 5.22 -1.14
C GLN A 28 9.00 4.80 0.08
N SER A 29 8.40 4.08 1.04
CA SER A 29 9.11 3.58 2.22
C SER A 29 10.11 2.46 1.95
N LEU A 30 10.08 1.80 0.78
CA LEU A 30 10.95 0.67 0.44
C LEU A 30 12.43 1.02 0.24
N LYS A 31 12.79 2.32 0.25
CA LYS A 31 14.17 2.86 0.21
C LYS A 31 15.11 2.08 -0.74
N LYS A 32 14.82 2.11 -2.05
CA LYS A 32 15.68 1.54 -3.09
C LYS A 32 16.61 2.60 -3.66
N ASP A 33 17.88 2.26 -3.86
CA ASP A 33 18.93 3.22 -4.24
C ASP A 33 18.81 3.70 -5.69
N HIS A 34 18.26 2.86 -6.59
CA HIS A 34 18.21 3.13 -8.03
C HIS A 34 16.79 3.32 -8.58
N VAL A 35 15.83 3.65 -7.71
CA VAL A 35 14.43 3.93 -8.10
C VAL A 35 14.02 5.30 -7.57
N GLN A 36 13.46 6.12 -8.45
CA GLN A 36 12.84 7.39 -8.08
C GLN A 36 11.33 7.24 -8.03
N PHE A 37 10.72 7.62 -6.91
CA PHE A 37 9.27 7.76 -6.80
C PHE A 37 8.87 9.18 -7.17
N VAL A 38 7.93 9.32 -8.10
CA VAL A 38 7.40 10.61 -8.58
C VAL A 38 5.92 10.69 -8.23
N GLU A 39 5.50 11.79 -7.60
CA GLU A 39 4.09 12.03 -7.28
C GLU A 39 3.32 12.40 -8.55
N ILE A 40 2.10 11.86 -8.69
CA ILE A 40 1.23 12.16 -9.83
C ILE A 40 0.36 13.36 -9.45
N GLU A 41 0.61 14.51 -10.08
CA GLU A 41 -0.16 15.73 -9.85
C GLU A 41 -1.60 15.63 -10.41
N ASN A 42 -2.54 16.35 -9.79
CA ASN A 42 -3.95 16.42 -10.20
C ASN A 42 -4.63 15.05 -10.34
N ASN A 43 -4.29 14.10 -9.47
CA ASN A 43 -4.85 12.76 -9.48
C ASN A 43 -5.91 12.57 -8.39
N ASP A 44 -7.15 12.33 -8.82
CA ASP A 44 -8.26 12.00 -7.91
C ASP A 44 -8.38 10.49 -7.62
N ILE A 45 -7.52 9.65 -8.23
CA ILE A 45 -7.54 8.19 -8.06
C ILE A 45 -6.71 7.81 -6.83
N LEU A 46 -7.38 7.20 -5.85
CA LEU A 46 -6.75 6.75 -4.61
C LEU A 46 -6.50 5.24 -4.60
N SER A 47 -5.39 4.83 -3.98
CA SER A 47 -5.17 3.44 -3.57
C SER A 47 -5.71 3.26 -2.15
N GLU A 48 -6.84 2.59 -2.02
CA GLU A 48 -7.52 2.39 -0.73
C GLU A 48 -6.93 1.20 0.04
N THR A 49 -6.95 1.29 1.37
CA THR A 49 -6.63 0.19 2.27
C THR A 49 -7.82 -0.03 3.20
N HIS A 50 -8.36 -1.25 3.20
CA HIS A 50 -9.49 -1.61 4.06
C HIS A 50 -9.04 -2.56 5.17
N CYS A 51 -9.46 -2.27 6.39
CA CYS A 51 -9.38 -3.22 7.50
C CYS A 51 -10.71 -3.99 7.58
N ILE A 52 -10.67 -5.31 7.50
CA ILE A 52 -11.86 -6.16 7.49
C ILE A 52 -11.71 -7.22 8.59
N TRP A 53 -12.77 -7.40 9.37
CA TRP A 53 -12.86 -8.43 10.39
C TRP A 53 -14.24 -9.08 10.39
N ASN A 54 -14.34 -10.27 10.99
CA ASN A 54 -15.63 -10.93 11.19
C ASN A 54 -16.41 -10.19 12.28
N LYS A 55 -17.60 -9.68 11.95
CA LYS A 55 -18.47 -8.97 12.90
C LYS A 55 -18.90 -9.82 14.10
N ARG A 56 -18.81 -11.15 14.00
CA ARG A 56 -19.11 -12.07 15.11
C ARG A 56 -17.92 -12.32 16.03
N SER A 57 -16.72 -11.89 15.64
CA SER A 57 -15.52 -12.01 16.47
C SER A 57 -15.50 -10.85 17.47
N SER A 58 -15.42 -11.19 18.76
CA SER A 58 -15.21 -10.23 19.84
C SER A 58 -14.02 -10.69 20.67
N SER A 59 -13.01 -9.85 20.80
CA SER A 59 -11.91 -10.06 21.74
C SER A 59 -11.34 -8.72 22.16
N ILE A 60 -10.83 -8.66 23.39
CA ILE A 60 -10.17 -7.48 23.95
C ILE A 60 -9.03 -7.01 23.01
N LEU A 61 -8.32 -7.94 22.38
CA LEU A 61 -7.27 -7.63 21.41
C LEU A 61 -7.82 -6.97 20.13
N LEU A 62 -8.95 -7.45 19.60
CA LEU A 62 -9.58 -6.86 18.42
C LEU A 62 -10.06 -5.44 18.74
N ASP A 63 -10.73 -5.26 19.88
CA ASP A 63 -11.27 -3.96 20.28
C ASP A 63 -10.14 -2.92 20.47
N HIS A 64 -9.06 -3.30 21.16
CA HIS A 64 -7.89 -2.43 21.31
C HIS A 64 -7.17 -2.19 19.98
N PHE A 65 -7.03 -3.20 19.11
CA PHE A 65 -6.41 -3.03 17.80
C PHE A 65 -7.17 -1.99 16.96
N LEU A 66 -8.50 -2.09 16.92
CA LEU A 66 -9.34 -1.16 16.17
C LEU A 66 -9.24 0.28 16.70
N GLN A 67 -9.10 0.46 18.02
CA GLN A 67 -8.89 1.79 18.64
C GLN A 67 -7.53 2.42 18.27
N LEU A 68 -6.52 1.60 17.98
CA LEU A 68 -5.17 2.07 17.63
C LEU A 68 -4.99 2.32 16.13
N LEU A 69 -5.95 1.93 15.29
CA LEU A 69 -5.83 2.13 13.86
C LEU A 69 -5.85 3.62 13.51
N PRO A 70 -4.88 4.11 12.71
CA PRO A 70 -4.76 5.52 12.34
C PRO A 70 -5.87 6.03 11.40
N PHE A 71 -6.87 5.19 11.13
CA PHE A 71 -8.01 5.46 10.26
C PHE A 71 -9.32 5.64 11.05
N GLY A 72 -9.27 5.63 12.40
CA GLY A 72 -10.42 5.58 13.31
C GLY A 72 -11.15 6.90 13.56
N THR A 73 -10.95 7.94 12.75
CA THR A 73 -11.74 9.18 12.81
C THR A 73 -12.25 9.50 11.41
N VAL A 74 -13.46 9.01 11.12
CA VAL A 74 -14.35 9.53 10.07
C VAL A 74 -15.52 10.18 10.78
#